data_AF-A0A0H3DA82-F1
#
_entry.id   AF-A0A0H3DA82-F1
#
_cell.length_a   1.000
_cell.length_b   1.000
_cell.length_c   1.000
_cell.angle_alpha   90.00
_cell.angle_beta   90.00
_cell.angle_gamma   90.00
#
_symmetry.space_group_name_H-M   'P 1'
#
loop_
_entity.id
_entity.type
_entity.pdbx_description
1 polymer ?
#
loop_
_entity_poly.entity_id
_entity_poly.type
_entity_poly.pdbx_seq_one_letter_code
_entity_poly.pdbx_strand_id
1 'polypeptide(L)'
;MLGGVLDQFALKMDGTEAAAKTVYRKRAVVFNALEYAAEQKLLLKNRLPEVKWTAPKRVRAIDTCVVVNTKQGPQLLAAVADQKVMRVPRGSTEPVIVERRSSGPRLAACFGTMYYSALRPEEAVMLRDIDLKLPRKGWGELLVSETAPSAGAAWTDSGQRRDRR
;
A
#
# COMPACT_ATOMS: atom_id res chain seq x y z
N MET A 1 -13.83 1.51 -32.75
CA MET A 1 -14.08 2.33 -31.53
C MET A 1 -13.62 1.67 -30.21
N LEU A 2 -13.57 0.34 -30.03
CA LEU A 2 -13.01 -0.25 -28.79
C LEU A 2 -11.47 -0.29 -28.74
N GLY A 3 -10.79 -0.41 -29.90
CA GLY A 3 -9.32 -0.35 -29.97
C GLY A 3 -8.77 0.97 -29.42
N GLY A 4 -9.33 2.11 -29.85
CA GLY A 4 -8.91 3.42 -29.36
C GLY A 4 -9.09 3.60 -27.83
N VAL A 5 -10.08 2.94 -27.22
CA VAL A 5 -10.23 2.93 -25.75
C VAL A 5 -9.08 2.17 -25.08
N LEU A 6 -8.67 1.03 -25.65
CA LEU A 6 -7.53 0.26 -25.16
C LEU A 6 -6.21 1.03 -25.32
N ASP A 7 -6.07 1.79 -26.41
CA ASP A 7 -4.92 2.67 -26.64
C ASP A 7 -4.86 3.78 -25.59
N GLN A 8 -6.00 4.38 -25.23
CA GLN A 8 -6.07 5.34 -24.13
C GLN A 8 -5.73 4.72 -22.77
N PHE A 9 -5.97 3.43 -22.56
CA PHE A 9 -5.53 2.75 -21.33
C PHE A 9 -4.01 2.59 -21.26
N ALA A 10 -3.35 2.49 -22.41
CA ALA A 10 -1.91 2.44 -22.51
C ALA A 10 -1.23 3.79 -22.22
N LEU A 11 -1.99 4.88 -22.07
CA LEU A 11 -1.47 6.21 -21.79
C LEU A 11 -1.85 6.69 -20.37
N LYS A 12 -0.98 7.54 -19.83
CA LYS A 12 -1.24 8.39 -18.66
C LYS A 12 -1.91 9.69 -19.09
N MET A 13 -2.34 10.50 -18.13
CA MET A 13 -2.94 11.83 -18.39
C MET A 13 -1.95 12.81 -19.05
N ASP A 14 -0.65 12.59 -18.88
CA ASP A 14 0.42 13.37 -19.52
C ASP A 14 0.76 12.87 -20.94
N GLY A 15 0.05 11.85 -21.45
CA GLY A 15 0.31 11.25 -22.76
C GLY A 15 1.48 10.27 -22.80
N THR A 16 2.18 10.03 -21.68
CA THR A 16 3.25 9.02 -21.61
C THR A 16 2.70 7.61 -21.40
N GLU A 17 3.51 6.58 -21.68
CA GLU A 17 3.10 5.19 -21.50
C GLU A 17 2.76 4.88 -20.03
N ALA A 18 1.60 4.26 -19.83
CA ALA A 18 1.18 3.73 -18.55
C ALA A 18 1.90 2.40 -18.26
N ALA A 19 2.20 2.16 -16.98
CA ALA A 19 2.77 0.88 -16.56
C ALA A 19 1.87 -0.27 -16.98
N ALA A 20 2.45 -1.36 -17.49
CA ALA A 20 1.69 -2.50 -18.01
C ALA A 20 0.59 -2.98 -17.04
N LYS A 21 0.92 -3.11 -15.74
CA LYS A 21 -0.03 -3.50 -14.68
C LYS A 21 -1.27 -2.60 -14.64
N THR A 22 -1.10 -1.31 -14.84
CA THR A 22 -2.20 -0.33 -14.89
C THR A 22 -3.09 -0.59 -16.11
N VAL A 23 -2.50 -0.84 -17.28
CA VAL A 23 -3.23 -1.14 -18.52
C VAL A 23 -4.10 -2.40 -18.36
N TYR A 24 -3.53 -3.49 -17.82
CA TYR A 24 -4.28 -4.72 -17.56
C TYR A 24 -5.44 -4.50 -16.58
N ARG A 25 -5.24 -3.71 -15.52
CA ARG A 25 -6.30 -3.39 -14.56
C ARG A 25 -7.43 -2.59 -15.20
N LYS A 26 -7.11 -1.54 -15.95
CA LYS A 26 -8.12 -0.74 -16.68
C LYS A 26 -8.91 -1.61 -17.66
N ARG A 27 -8.24 -2.47 -18.43
CA ARG A 27 -8.90 -3.40 -19.34
C ARG A 27 -9.82 -4.38 -18.62
N ALA A 28 -9.40 -4.93 -17.48
CA ALA A 28 -10.23 -5.85 -16.69
C ALA A 28 -11.49 -5.17 -16.15
N VAL A 29 -11.38 -3.93 -15.66
CA VAL A 29 -12.55 -3.15 -15.20
C VAL A 29 -13.54 -2.93 -16.33
N VAL A 30 -13.08 -2.53 -17.52
CA VAL A 30 -13.97 -2.34 -18.68
C VAL A 30 -14.55 -3.65 -19.18
N PHE A 31 -13.77 -4.73 -19.18
CA PHE A 31 -14.29 -6.05 -19.50
C PHE A 31 -15.48 -6.41 -18.62
N ASN A 32 -15.33 -6.30 -17.29
CA ASN A 32 -16.40 -6.61 -16.33
C ASN A 32 -17.62 -5.68 -16.50
N ALA A 33 -17.39 -4.39 -16.77
CA ALA A 33 -18.49 -3.45 -17.01
C ALA A 33 -19.29 -3.81 -18.28
N LEU A 34 -18.62 -4.26 -19.34
CA LEU A 34 -19.27 -4.69 -20.59
C LEU A 34 -19.98 -6.04 -20.44
N GLU A 35 -19.43 -6.97 -19.67
CA GLU A 35 -20.14 -8.21 -19.29
C GLU A 35 -21.43 -7.88 -18.52
N TYR A 36 -21.33 -7.04 -17.50
CA TYR A 36 -22.50 -6.62 -16.72
C TYR A 36 -23.56 -5.93 -17.60
N ALA A 37 -23.16 -5.06 -18.53
CA ALA A 37 -24.09 -4.44 -19.48
C ALA A 37 -24.76 -5.47 -20.42
N ALA A 38 -24.07 -6.56 -20.77
CA ALA A 38 -24.65 -7.65 -21.55
C ALA A 38 -25.64 -8.48 -20.70
N GLU A 39 -25.34 -8.76 -19.44
CA GLU A 39 -26.26 -9.40 -18.48
C GLU A 39 -27.55 -8.58 -18.31
N GLN A 40 -27.42 -7.26 -18.23
CA GLN A 40 -28.55 -6.32 -18.19
C GLN A 40 -29.25 -6.13 -19.54
N LYS A 41 -28.82 -6.85 -20.60
CA LYS A 41 -29.36 -6.80 -21.97
C LYS A 41 -29.30 -5.40 -22.61
N LEU A 42 -28.45 -4.51 -22.11
CA LEU A 42 -28.13 -3.22 -22.74
C LEU A 42 -27.21 -3.41 -23.94
N LEU A 43 -26.43 -4.49 -23.93
CA LEU A 43 -25.62 -4.96 -25.04
C LEU A 43 -26.00 -6.40 -25.39
N LEU A 44 -25.89 -6.76 -26.66
CA LEU A 44 -26.12 -8.14 -27.11
C LEU A 44 -25.06 -9.10 -26.56
N LYS A 45 -23.80 -8.68 -26.56
CA LYS A 45 -22.65 -9.42 -26.01
C LYS A 45 -21.45 -8.50 -25.82
N ASN A 46 -20.55 -8.87 -24.92
CA ASN A 46 -19.25 -8.21 -24.79
C ASN A 46 -18.35 -8.54 -25.98
N ARG A 47 -17.99 -7.53 -26.78
CA ARG A 47 -17.08 -7.67 -27.93
C ARG A 47 -15.64 -7.25 -27.65
N LEU A 48 -15.31 -6.88 -26.41
CA LEU A 48 -13.93 -6.52 -26.06
C LEU A 48 -12.90 -7.62 -26.34
N PRO A 49 -13.21 -8.93 -26.15
CA PRO A 49 -12.29 -10.01 -26.52
C PRO A 49 -12.00 -10.12 -28.02
N GLU A 50 -12.91 -9.65 -28.88
CA GLU A 50 -12.79 -9.73 -30.34
C GLU A 50 -11.83 -8.66 -30.91
N VAL A 51 -11.47 -7.68 -30.09
CA VAL A 51 -10.58 -6.58 -30.48
C VAL A 51 -9.15 -7.10 -30.61
N LYS A 52 -8.61 -7.09 -31.84
CA LYS A 52 -7.19 -7.36 -32.10
C LYS A 52 -6.35 -6.20 -31.55
N TRP A 53 -5.80 -6.38 -30.37
CA TRP A 53 -4.98 -5.39 -29.68
C TRP A 53 -3.82 -6.06 -28.94
N THR A 54 -2.64 -5.46 -29.03
CA THR A 54 -1.41 -5.99 -28.43
C THR A 54 -1.22 -5.40 -27.04
N ALA A 55 -1.38 -6.23 -26.02
CA ALA A 55 -1.18 -5.79 -24.65
C ALA A 55 0.31 -5.55 -24.35
N PRO A 56 0.64 -4.55 -23.51
CA PRO A 56 2.02 -4.31 -23.11
C PRO A 56 2.58 -5.52 -22.34
N LYS A 57 3.87 -5.81 -22.54
CA LYS A 57 4.54 -6.91 -21.83
C LYS A 57 4.65 -6.57 -20.34
N ARG A 58 4.24 -7.50 -19.48
CA ARG A 58 4.47 -7.38 -18.03
C ARG A 58 5.85 -7.93 -17.71
N VAL A 59 6.74 -7.06 -17.26
CA VAL A 59 8.00 -7.51 -16.65
C VAL A 59 7.74 -7.74 -15.17
N ARG A 60 8.05 -8.95 -14.69
CA ARG A 60 8.07 -9.27 -13.26
C ARG A 60 9.51 -9.28 -12.80
N ALA A 61 10.11 -8.09 -12.72
CA ALA A 61 11.43 -7.91 -12.11
C ALA A 61 11.24 -7.75 -10.59
N ILE A 62 11.96 -8.54 -9.81
CA ILE A 62 12.12 -8.34 -8.37
C ILE A 62 13.48 -7.67 -8.21
N ASP A 63 13.48 -6.41 -7.77
CA ASP A 63 14.71 -5.72 -7.41
C ASP A 63 15.11 -6.12 -5.98
N THR A 64 16.14 -6.94 -5.86
CA THR A 64 16.65 -7.40 -4.57
C THR A 64 17.32 -6.29 -3.76
N CYS A 65 17.73 -5.19 -4.40
CA CYS A 65 18.31 -4.03 -3.71
C CYS A 65 17.27 -3.23 -2.92
N VAL A 66 15.98 -3.47 -3.16
CA VAL A 66 14.87 -2.76 -2.49
C VAL A 66 14.37 -3.51 -1.25
N VAL A 67 14.77 -4.77 -1.05
CA VAL A 67 14.30 -5.61 0.05
C VAL A 67 15.38 -5.77 1.11
N VAL A 68 15.02 -5.54 2.38
CA VAL A 68 15.93 -5.75 3.51
C VAL A 68 16.24 -7.23 3.73
N ASN A 69 17.52 -7.55 3.91
CA ASN A 69 17.94 -8.88 4.31
C ASN A 69 17.93 -9.08 5.84
N THR A 70 18.26 -10.29 6.30
CA THR A 70 18.26 -10.66 7.72
C THR A 70 19.25 -9.90 8.59
N LYS A 71 20.33 -9.36 8.01
CA LYS A 71 21.30 -8.49 8.71
C LYS A 71 20.80 -7.04 8.74
N GLN A 72 20.26 -6.56 7.62
CA GLN A 72 19.79 -5.17 7.46
C GLN A 72 18.52 -4.89 8.26
N GLY A 73 17.60 -5.86 8.40
CA GLY A 73 16.33 -5.66 9.11
C GLY A 73 16.52 -5.15 10.54
N PRO A 74 17.24 -5.88 11.41
CA PRO A 74 17.51 -5.41 12.77
C PRO A 74 18.27 -4.07 12.83
N GLN A 75 19.23 -3.85 11.91
CA GLN A 75 19.98 -2.58 11.82
C GLN A 75 19.08 -1.41 11.45
N LEU A 76 18.16 -1.62 10.50
CA LEU A 76 17.19 -0.61 10.09
C LEU A 76 16.24 -0.27 11.25
N LEU A 77 15.77 -1.27 11.99
CA LEU A 77 14.90 -1.04 13.15
C LEU A 77 15.62 -0.24 14.25
N ALA A 78 16.90 -0.53 14.51
CA ALA A 78 17.72 0.25 15.43
C ALA A 78 17.90 1.70 14.95
N ALA A 79 18.22 1.91 13.67
CA ALA A 79 18.35 3.25 13.10
C ALA A 79 17.04 4.06 13.14
N VAL A 80 15.90 3.40 12.93
CA VAL A 80 14.57 4.03 13.08
C VAL A 80 14.32 4.41 14.54
N ALA A 81 14.65 3.54 15.50
CA ALA A 81 14.50 3.83 16.91
C ALA A 81 15.33 5.05 17.34
N ASP A 82 16.54 5.17 16.81
CA ASP A 82 17.50 6.25 17.10
C ASP A 82 17.23 7.55 16.34
N GLN A 83 16.24 7.58 15.45
CA GLN A 83 15.92 8.76 14.66
C GLN A 83 15.63 9.96 15.57
N LYS A 84 16.29 11.09 15.30
CA LYS A 84 16.10 12.35 16.03
C LYS A 84 15.34 13.34 15.18
N VAL A 85 14.42 14.09 15.80
CA VAL A 85 13.67 15.15 15.11
C VAL A 85 14.38 16.47 15.34
N MET A 86 14.81 17.10 14.25
CA MET A 86 15.28 18.48 14.27
C MET A 86 14.09 19.43 14.18
N ARG A 87 14.12 20.48 14.98
CA ARG A 87 13.14 21.56 14.91
C ARG A 87 13.87 22.89 15.03
N VAL A 88 13.43 23.87 14.27
CA VAL A 88 13.85 25.27 14.44
C VAL A 88 12.89 25.94 15.45
N PRO A 89 13.36 26.35 16.64
CA PRO A 89 12.57 27.15 17.57
C PRO A 89 12.07 28.46 16.96
N ARG A 90 10.94 28.97 17.46
CA ARG A 90 10.43 30.28 17.03
C ARG A 90 11.39 31.35 17.57
N GLY A 91 11.99 32.12 16.68
CA GLY A 91 12.97 33.17 17.03
C GLY A 91 14.44 32.75 16.94
N SER A 92 14.73 31.54 16.45
CA SER A 92 16.10 31.13 16.10
C SER A 92 16.17 30.67 14.65
N THR A 93 17.36 30.74 14.05
CA THR A 93 17.62 30.23 12.70
C THR A 93 18.21 28.82 12.72
N GLU A 94 18.78 28.42 13.85
CA GLU A 94 19.46 27.13 13.99
C GLU A 94 18.50 26.00 14.41
N PRO A 95 18.58 24.81 13.78
CA PRO A 95 17.83 23.64 14.18
C PRO A 95 18.41 23.02 15.45
N VAL A 96 17.54 22.63 16.37
CA VAL A 96 17.89 21.91 17.60
C VAL A 96 17.25 20.53 17.60
N ILE A 97 17.96 19.54 18.14
CA ILE A 97 17.43 18.18 18.34
C ILE A 97 16.38 18.21 19.45
N VAL A 98 15.18 17.71 19.16
CA VAL A 98 14.09 17.60 20.14
C VAL A 98 13.77 16.13 20.40
N GLU A 99 14.24 15.60 21.54
CA GLU A 99 14.07 14.18 21.90
C GLU A 99 12.60 13.80 22.15
N ARG A 100 11.85 14.64 22.88
CA ARG A 100 10.44 14.36 23.27
C ARG A 100 9.44 14.24 22.10
N ARG A 101 9.87 14.49 20.86
CA ARG A 101 9.02 14.41 19.68
C ARG A 101 9.44 13.34 18.68
N SER A 102 10.44 12.52 18.97
CA SER A 102 10.79 11.43 18.06
C SER A 102 9.69 10.37 18.02
N SER A 103 9.20 10.08 16.81
CA SER A 103 8.36 8.92 16.53
C SER A 103 9.15 7.62 16.45
N GLY A 104 10.49 7.68 16.52
CA GLY A 104 11.41 6.56 16.30
C GLY A 104 11.04 5.28 17.06
N PRO A 105 10.91 5.31 18.40
CA PRO A 105 10.55 4.11 19.17
C PRO A 105 9.21 3.48 18.74
N ARG A 106 8.20 4.31 18.44
CA ARG A 106 6.88 3.83 17.99
C ARG A 106 6.94 3.25 16.57
N LEU A 107 7.73 3.86 15.69
CA LEU A 107 7.96 3.36 14.33
C LEU A 107 8.76 2.07 14.33
N ALA A 108 9.77 1.95 15.20
CA ALA A 108 10.53 0.71 15.38
C ALA A 108 9.63 -0.43 15.84
N ALA A 109 8.70 -0.18 16.77
CA ALA A 109 7.68 -1.17 17.14
C ALA A 109 6.77 -1.53 15.95
N CYS A 110 6.23 -0.53 15.24
CA CYS A 110 5.37 -0.75 14.07
C CYS A 110 6.06 -1.59 12.98
N PHE A 111 7.25 -1.18 12.53
CA PHE A 111 8.00 -1.91 11.51
C PHE A 111 8.55 -3.24 12.03
N GLY A 112 8.85 -3.35 13.33
CA GLY A 112 9.25 -4.59 13.98
C GLY A 112 8.16 -5.66 13.86
N THR A 113 6.90 -5.29 14.13
CA THR A 113 5.76 -6.22 13.94
C THR A 113 5.62 -6.65 12.49
N MET A 114 5.73 -5.73 11.53
CA MET A 114 5.69 -6.09 10.10
C MET A 114 6.86 -7.01 9.71
N TYR A 115 8.06 -6.77 10.23
CA TYR A 115 9.27 -7.55 9.89
C TYR A 115 9.25 -8.96 10.48
N TYR A 116 8.90 -9.10 11.77
CA TYR A 116 8.98 -10.38 12.48
C TYR A 116 7.73 -11.24 12.36
N SER A 117 6.56 -10.67 12.09
CA SER A 117 5.30 -11.41 11.98
C SER A 117 4.52 -11.17 10.68
N ALA A 118 5.15 -10.50 9.70
CA ALA A 118 4.56 -10.26 8.37
C ALA A 118 3.20 -9.55 8.40
N LEU A 119 2.92 -8.74 9.43
CA LEU A 119 1.70 -7.95 9.49
C LEU A 119 1.64 -6.96 8.34
N ARG A 120 0.44 -6.79 7.80
CA ARG A 120 0.15 -5.69 6.87
C ARG A 120 0.23 -4.37 7.61
N PRO A 121 0.51 -3.26 6.91
CA PRO A 121 0.52 -1.93 7.54
C PRO A 121 -0.78 -1.62 8.28
N GLU A 122 -1.95 -2.00 7.75
CA GLU A 122 -3.24 -1.77 8.41
C GLU A 122 -3.48 -2.58 9.68
N GLU A 123 -2.81 -3.72 9.84
CA GLU A 123 -2.86 -4.59 11.03
C GLU A 123 -1.89 -4.07 12.10
N ALA A 124 -0.65 -3.76 11.70
CA ALA A 124 0.40 -3.28 12.59
C ALA A 124 0.01 -1.98 13.34
N VAL A 125 -0.73 -1.09 12.67
CA VAL A 125 -1.19 0.17 13.28
C VAL A 125 -2.37 0.02 14.24
N MET A 126 -3.03 -1.15 14.25
CA MET A 126 -4.16 -1.47 15.13
C MET A 126 -3.80 -2.44 16.24
N LEU A 127 -2.56 -2.94 16.28
CA LEU A 127 -2.11 -3.89 17.28
C LEU A 127 -2.19 -3.29 18.70
N ARG A 128 -2.84 -4.01 19.61
CA ARG A 128 -3.01 -3.63 21.03
C ARG A 128 -2.35 -4.66 21.94
N ASP A 129 -2.12 -4.27 23.20
CA ASP A 129 -1.54 -5.17 24.21
C ASP A 129 -2.36 -6.46 24.41
N ILE A 130 -3.70 -6.39 24.28
CA ILE A 130 -4.58 -7.57 24.36
C ILE A 130 -4.40 -8.56 23.21
N ASP A 131 -3.88 -8.09 22.07
CA ASP A 131 -3.61 -8.92 20.90
C ASP A 131 -2.26 -9.67 21.04
N LEU A 132 -1.49 -9.42 22.12
CA LEU A 132 -0.14 -9.94 22.32
C LEU A 132 -0.12 -11.13 23.30
N LYS A 133 0.29 -12.30 22.81
CA LYS A 133 0.64 -13.46 23.64
C LYS A 133 2.14 -13.72 23.57
N LEU A 134 2.89 -12.94 24.35
CA LEU A 134 4.36 -12.97 24.32
C LEU A 134 4.94 -13.69 25.54
N PRO A 135 5.72 -14.78 25.38
CA PRO A 135 6.46 -15.38 26.47
C PRO A 135 7.63 -14.48 26.90
N ARG A 136 8.21 -14.73 28.09
CA ARG A 136 9.39 -13.99 28.57
C ARG A 136 10.60 -14.08 27.62
N LYS A 137 10.73 -15.18 26.88
CA LYS A 137 11.80 -15.43 25.90
C LYS A 137 11.26 -16.27 24.74
N GLY A 138 11.79 -16.05 23.54
CA GLY A 138 11.43 -16.81 22.34
C GLY A 138 10.28 -16.20 21.55
N TRP A 139 9.71 -17.00 20.65
CA TRP A 139 8.58 -16.61 19.80
C TRP A 139 7.27 -16.57 20.58
N GLY A 140 6.45 -15.56 20.30
CA GLY A 140 5.08 -15.46 20.80
C GLY A 140 4.07 -15.46 19.66
N GLU A 141 2.82 -15.18 20.00
CA GLU A 141 1.69 -15.14 19.07
C GLU A 141 1.06 -13.75 19.07
N LEU A 142 0.67 -13.27 17.88
CA LEU A 142 -0.13 -12.07 17.69
C LEU A 142 -1.52 -12.47 17.21
N LEU A 143 -2.55 -12.08 17.95
CA LEU A 143 -3.95 -12.34 17.63
C LEU A 143 -4.59 -11.04 17.13
N VAL A 144 -4.38 -10.72 15.86
CA VAL A 144 -4.88 -9.48 15.27
C VAL A 144 -6.40 -9.56 15.10
N SER A 145 -7.09 -8.69 15.83
CA SER A 145 -8.55 -8.65 15.88
C SER A 145 -9.17 -7.50 15.07
N GLU A 146 -8.40 -6.46 14.77
CA GLU A 146 -8.85 -5.26 14.05
C GLU A 146 -7.81 -4.82 13.01
N THR A 147 -8.31 -4.19 11.95
CA THR A 147 -7.50 -3.57 10.89
C THR A 147 -7.98 -2.15 10.61
N ALA A 148 -7.08 -1.29 10.12
CA ALA A 148 -7.42 0.08 9.75
C ALA A 148 -6.89 0.47 8.35
N PRO A 149 -7.44 -0.11 7.26
CA PRO A 149 -7.10 0.28 5.90
C PRO A 149 -7.33 1.77 5.64
N SER A 150 -6.44 2.38 4.87
CA SER A 150 -6.54 3.78 4.46
C SER A 150 -7.16 3.89 3.07
N ALA A 151 -8.47 4.13 2.99
CA ALA A 151 -9.19 4.36 1.74
C ALA A 151 -9.45 5.85 1.43
N GLY A 152 -9.27 6.74 2.44
CA GLY A 152 -9.60 8.17 2.34
C GLY A 152 -11.04 8.44 2.77
N ALA A 153 -11.28 9.56 3.46
CA ALA A 153 -12.53 9.86 4.17
C ALA A 153 -13.81 9.77 3.32
N ALA A 154 -13.72 10.13 2.03
CA ALA A 154 -14.85 10.07 1.10
C ALA A 154 -15.31 8.63 0.76
N TRP A 155 -14.51 7.62 1.12
CA TRP A 155 -14.72 6.21 0.77
C TRP A 155 -14.81 5.32 2.02
N THR A 156 -15.11 5.91 3.18
CA THR A 156 -15.30 5.21 4.45
C THR A 156 -16.66 5.55 5.04
N ASP A 157 -17.34 4.57 5.63
CA ASP A 157 -18.65 4.79 6.27
C ASP A 157 -18.55 5.74 7.49
N SER A 158 -17.36 5.82 8.10
CA SER A 158 -17.08 6.66 9.27
C SER A 158 -16.68 8.11 8.94
N GLY A 159 -16.47 8.45 7.67
CA GLY A 159 -15.93 9.76 7.26
C GLY A 159 -14.49 10.02 7.72
N GLN A 160 -13.79 9.01 8.23
CA GLN A 160 -12.40 9.10 8.69
C GLN A 160 -11.44 8.59 7.61
N ARG A 161 -10.19 9.06 7.61
CA ARG A 161 -9.21 8.60 6.59
C ARG A 161 -8.97 7.08 6.61
N ARG A 162 -9.08 6.47 7.80
CA ARG A 162 -8.96 5.03 8.01
C ARG A 162 -10.30 4.46 8.39
N ASP A 163 -10.61 3.31 7.81
CA ASP A 163 -11.82 2.56 8.12
C ASP A 163 -11.47 1.41 9.05
N ARG A 164 -12.08 1.32 10.24
CA ARG A 164 -11.78 0.25 11.21
C ARG A 164 -12.70 -0.93 10.96
N ARG A 165 -12.12 -2.11 10.80
CA ARG A 165 -12.84 -3.36 10.49
C ARG A 165 -12.25 -4.54 11.24
#